data_AF-A0AAV4WDQ3-F1
#
_entry.id   AF-A0AAV4WDQ3-F1
#
_cell.length_a   1.000
_cell.length_b   1.000
_cell.length_c   1.000
_cell.angle_alpha   90.00
_cell.angle_beta   90.00
_cell.angle_gamma   90.00
#
_symmetry.space_group_name_H-M   'P 1'
#
loop_
_entity.id
_entity.type
_entity.pdbx_description
1 polymer ?
#
loop_
_entity_poly.entity_id
_entity_poly.type
_entity_poly.pdbx_seq_one_letter_code
_entity_poly.pdbx_strand_id
1 'polypeptide(L)'
;MQNNQISWIQSGAFVDLGSLSELNLENNKLTQINGNILMPIEVRVSKLLLAGNPFYCDCRLLSFWEWVQEHSRLIQDPENESRSLTCMMPEKLKDHAILSLHPVDICPAPFIADLEVIHLDHESLIIKWNVQNGTLIDDFLVTYHLTSSRDSGVKSSEPLPATQRRFQLETLKPETWYTVCVTAAGKYLRTLGKPIPYVTMEGKNSTCTTG
;
A
#
# COMPACT_ATOMS: atom_id res chain seq x y z
N MET A 1 -2.92 -24.19 18.18
CA MET A 1 -3.35 -23.28 19.28
C MET A 1 -4.62 -22.53 18.88
N GLN A 2 -5.75 -23.23 18.86
CA GLN A 2 -7.08 -22.70 18.60
C GLN A 2 -7.81 -22.35 19.91
N ASN A 3 -8.81 -21.46 19.88
CA ASN A 3 -9.63 -21.08 21.03
C ASN A 3 -8.82 -20.55 22.23
N ASN A 4 -7.83 -19.70 21.95
CA ASN A 4 -7.01 -19.04 22.96
C ASN A 4 -7.22 -17.51 22.92
N GLN A 5 -6.49 -16.77 23.75
CA GLN A 5 -6.58 -15.31 23.82
C GLN A 5 -5.39 -14.62 23.14
N ILE A 6 -4.78 -15.27 22.14
CA ILE A 6 -3.59 -14.73 21.47
C ILE A 6 -3.99 -13.49 20.68
N SER A 7 -3.44 -12.33 21.04
CA SER A 7 -3.70 -11.04 20.39
C SER A 7 -2.52 -10.55 19.56
N TRP A 8 -1.33 -11.13 19.77
CA TRP A 8 -0.10 -10.77 19.06
C TRP A 8 0.83 -11.97 18.93
N ILE A 9 1.61 -11.99 17.85
CA ILE A 9 2.63 -13.00 17.58
C ILE A 9 3.96 -12.30 17.46
N GLN A 10 4.95 -12.77 18.21
CA GLN A 10 6.28 -12.18 18.21
C GLN A 10 7.03 -12.43 16.90
N SER A 11 7.80 -11.42 16.47
CA SER A 11 8.74 -11.61 15.36
C SER A 11 9.70 -12.75 15.67
N GLY A 12 9.83 -13.69 14.75
CA GLY A 12 10.68 -14.87 14.92
C GLY A 12 10.06 -16.01 15.73
N ALA A 13 8.80 -15.90 16.16
CA ALA A 13 8.11 -16.95 16.95
C ALA A 13 8.10 -18.34 16.29
N PHE A 14 8.29 -18.39 14.97
CA PHE A 14 8.23 -19.63 14.19
C PHE A 14 9.57 -20.07 13.58
N VAL A 15 10.68 -19.40 13.90
CA VAL A 15 12.00 -19.68 13.28
C VAL A 15 12.50 -21.09 13.56
N ASP A 16 12.35 -21.57 14.81
CA ASP A 16 12.86 -22.87 15.23
C ASP A 16 11.85 -24.02 15.11
N LEU A 17 10.67 -23.76 14.52
CA LEU A 17 9.60 -24.75 14.38
C LEU A 17 9.78 -25.64 13.15
N GLY A 18 10.91 -26.35 13.10
CA GLY A 18 11.36 -27.11 11.92
C GLY A 18 10.47 -28.29 11.51
N SER A 19 9.59 -28.77 12.38
CA SER A 19 8.68 -29.92 12.14
C SER A 19 7.21 -29.51 12.06
N LEU A 20 6.90 -28.21 11.99
CA LEU A 20 5.52 -27.73 11.94
C LEU A 20 4.87 -28.05 10.59
N SER A 21 3.82 -28.87 10.61
CA SER A 21 3.03 -29.22 9.42
C SER A 21 1.70 -28.48 9.35
N GLU A 22 1.08 -28.19 10.50
CA GLU A 22 -0.17 -27.45 10.61
C GLU A 22 -0.06 -26.38 11.68
N LEU A 23 -0.46 -25.15 11.35
CA LEU A 23 -0.59 -24.06 12.31
C LEU A 23 -2.06 -23.67 12.45
N ASN A 24 -2.69 -24.11 13.53
CA ASN A 24 -4.05 -23.69 13.88
C ASN A 24 -4.04 -22.55 14.90
N LEU A 25 -4.57 -21.39 14.50
CA LEU A 25 -4.75 -20.18 15.29
C LEU A 25 -6.21 -19.69 15.24
N GLU A 26 -7.17 -20.56 14.91
CA GLU A 26 -8.59 -20.24 14.85
C GLU A 26 -9.12 -19.73 16.20
N ASN A 27 -10.12 -18.84 16.14
CA ASN A 27 -10.84 -18.30 17.29
C ASN A 27 -9.89 -17.73 18.37
N ASN A 28 -8.91 -16.94 17.93
CA ASN A 28 -8.05 -16.14 18.79
C ASN A 28 -8.47 -14.66 18.74
N LYS A 29 -7.62 -13.77 19.25
CA LYS A 29 -7.87 -12.32 19.34
C LYS A 29 -6.96 -11.54 18.40
N LEU A 30 -6.46 -12.17 17.33
CA LEU A 30 -5.54 -11.54 16.39
C LEU A 30 -6.30 -10.48 15.58
N THR A 31 -5.89 -9.23 15.73
CA THR A 31 -6.43 -8.13 14.91
C THR A 31 -5.61 -7.89 13.66
N GLN A 32 -4.36 -8.36 13.63
CA GLN A 32 -3.44 -8.21 12.52
C GLN A 32 -2.37 -9.29 12.60
N ILE A 33 -1.81 -9.66 11.44
CA ILE A 33 -0.64 -10.52 11.31
C ILE A 33 0.28 -9.83 10.31
N ASN A 34 1.59 -9.90 10.52
CA ASN A 34 2.56 -9.46 9.52
C ASN A 34 2.99 -10.69 8.72
N GLY A 35 2.91 -10.61 7.38
CA GLY A 35 3.26 -11.73 6.49
C GLY A 35 4.69 -12.25 6.72
N ASN A 36 5.63 -11.38 7.08
CA ASN A 36 7.04 -11.73 7.29
C ASN A 36 7.24 -12.72 8.45
N ILE A 37 6.32 -12.75 9.41
CA ILE A 37 6.38 -13.71 10.54
C ILE A 37 6.14 -15.13 10.04
N LEU A 38 5.43 -15.31 8.94
CA LEU A 38 5.06 -16.61 8.37
C LEU A 38 6.13 -17.15 7.39
N MET A 39 7.05 -16.31 6.91
CA MET A 39 8.11 -16.74 5.97
C MET A 39 8.93 -17.95 6.46
N PRO A 40 9.34 -18.08 7.74
CA PRO A 40 10.13 -19.23 8.18
C PRO A 40 9.42 -20.59 8.03
N ILE A 41 8.09 -20.58 7.95
CA ILE A 41 7.25 -21.79 7.93
C ILE A 41 6.56 -22.04 6.59
N GLU A 42 6.64 -21.12 5.63
CA GLU A 42 5.89 -21.16 4.37
C GLU A 42 6.16 -22.41 3.51
N VAL A 43 7.39 -22.96 3.59
CA VAL A 43 7.79 -24.16 2.83
C VAL A 43 7.36 -25.47 3.52
N ARG A 44 7.11 -25.43 4.84
CA ARG A 44 6.94 -26.64 5.67
C ARG A 44 5.48 -26.91 6.03
N VAL A 45 4.74 -25.84 6.25
CA VAL A 45 3.34 -25.91 6.67
C VAL A 45 2.47 -26.25 5.47
N SER A 46 1.60 -27.25 5.62
CA SER A 46 0.60 -27.62 4.62
C SER A 46 -0.75 -26.95 4.87
N LYS A 47 -1.01 -26.48 6.10
CA LYS A 47 -2.27 -25.83 6.48
C LYS A 47 -2.10 -24.74 7.54
N LEU A 48 -2.66 -23.56 7.25
CA LEU A 48 -2.72 -22.40 8.16
C LEU A 48 -4.18 -22.03 8.41
N LEU A 49 -4.63 -22.19 9.65
CA LEU A 49 -6.02 -21.93 10.04
C LEU A 49 -6.09 -20.67 10.90
N LEU A 50 -6.82 -19.66 10.42
CA LEU A 50 -6.87 -18.32 11.03
C LEU A 50 -8.29 -17.77 11.20
N ALA A 51 -9.31 -18.54 10.83
CA ALA A 51 -10.71 -18.12 10.91
C ALA A 51 -11.14 -17.77 12.35
N GLY A 52 -12.16 -16.91 12.48
CA GLY A 52 -12.69 -16.48 13.78
C GLY A 52 -11.81 -15.50 14.56
N ASN A 53 -10.79 -14.91 13.91
CA ASN A 53 -10.01 -13.82 14.48
C ASN A 53 -10.60 -12.44 14.10
N PRO A 54 -10.55 -11.44 14.99
CA PRO A 54 -11.13 -10.11 14.77
C PRO A 54 -10.24 -9.21 13.90
N PHE A 55 -9.96 -9.61 12.66
CA PHE A 55 -9.04 -8.88 11.77
C PHE A 55 -9.50 -7.43 11.53
N TYR A 56 -8.56 -6.51 11.68
CA TYR A 56 -8.69 -5.10 11.35
C TYR A 56 -8.05 -4.88 9.98
N CYS A 57 -8.88 -4.70 8.96
CA CYS A 57 -8.50 -4.48 7.58
C CYS A 57 -8.13 -3.02 7.36
N ASP A 58 -6.91 -2.67 7.76
CA ASP A 58 -6.24 -1.41 7.43
C ASP A 58 -4.86 -1.65 6.82
N CYS A 59 -4.12 -0.59 6.48
CA CYS A 59 -2.80 -0.67 5.86
C CYS A 59 -1.80 -1.62 6.56
N ARG A 60 -1.96 -1.90 7.87
CA ARG A 60 -1.06 -2.81 8.61
C ARG A 60 -1.27 -4.27 8.19
N LEU A 61 -2.46 -4.61 7.68
CA LEU A 61 -2.79 -5.92 7.16
C LEU A 61 -2.25 -6.16 5.74
N LEU A 62 -1.76 -5.12 5.04
CA LEU A 62 -1.32 -5.21 3.64
C LEU A 62 -0.27 -6.30 3.44
N SER A 63 0.77 -6.35 4.28
CA SER A 63 1.82 -7.38 4.19
C SER A 63 1.29 -8.81 4.32
N PHE A 64 0.28 -9.02 5.17
CA PHE A 64 -0.37 -10.32 5.29
C PHE A 64 -1.24 -10.61 4.09
N TRP A 65 -2.02 -9.65 3.62
CA TRP A 65 -2.81 -9.79 2.39
C TRP A 65 -1.92 -10.23 1.21
N GLU A 66 -0.77 -9.58 1.00
CA GLU A 66 0.20 -9.95 -0.04
C GLU A 66 0.68 -11.38 0.12
N TRP A 67 1.10 -11.75 1.33
CA TRP A 67 1.57 -13.10 1.63
C TRP A 67 0.48 -14.15 1.34
N VAL A 68 -0.77 -13.90 1.72
CA VAL A 68 -1.87 -14.85 1.46
C VAL A 68 -2.19 -14.94 -0.03
N GLN A 69 -2.10 -13.86 -0.81
CA GLN A 69 -2.30 -13.94 -2.27
C GLN A 69 -1.29 -14.90 -2.91
N GLU A 70 -0.03 -14.85 -2.48
CA GLU A 70 1.04 -15.73 -2.95
C GLU A 70 0.92 -17.17 -2.41
N HIS A 71 0.32 -17.33 -1.22
CA HIS A 71 0.22 -18.60 -0.49
C HIS A 71 -1.23 -19.07 -0.28
N SER A 72 -2.13 -18.74 -1.19
CA SER A 72 -3.58 -18.98 -1.04
C SER A 72 -3.94 -20.44 -0.75
N ARG A 73 -3.15 -21.38 -1.26
CA ARG A 73 -3.28 -22.83 -1.01
C ARG A 73 -3.12 -23.23 0.45
N LEU A 74 -2.39 -22.45 1.26
CA LEU A 74 -2.17 -22.75 2.68
C LEU A 74 -3.39 -22.38 3.54
N ILE A 75 -4.25 -21.49 3.04
CA ILE A 75 -5.38 -20.91 3.78
C ILE A 75 -6.72 -21.37 3.22
N GLN A 76 -6.80 -21.62 1.91
CA GLN A 76 -8.03 -22.11 1.29
C GLN A 76 -8.26 -23.59 1.63
N ASP A 77 -9.37 -23.85 2.29
CA ASP A 77 -9.93 -25.20 2.45
C ASP A 77 -11.09 -25.32 1.44
N PRO A 78 -10.88 -25.91 0.25
CA PRO A 78 -11.90 -26.00 -0.78
C PRO A 78 -13.14 -26.79 -0.35
N GLU A 79 -13.05 -27.54 0.75
CA GLU A 79 -14.17 -28.30 1.32
C GLU A 79 -14.94 -27.52 2.41
N ASN A 80 -14.49 -26.32 2.81
CA ASN A 80 -15.12 -25.60 3.93
C ASN A 80 -15.02 -24.06 3.84
N GLU A 81 -16.01 -23.44 3.18
CA GLU A 81 -16.16 -21.98 3.06
C GLU A 81 -16.26 -21.25 4.43
N SER A 82 -16.65 -21.96 5.49
CA SER A 82 -16.75 -21.45 6.85
C SER A 82 -15.40 -21.03 7.46
N ARG A 83 -14.28 -21.37 6.80
CA ARG A 83 -12.92 -20.99 7.22
C ARG A 83 -12.37 -19.78 6.47
N SER A 84 -13.21 -19.06 5.73
CA SER A 84 -12.81 -17.83 5.06
C SER A 84 -12.32 -16.77 6.06
N LEU A 85 -11.26 -16.06 5.69
CA LEU A 85 -10.74 -14.96 6.50
C LEU A 85 -11.52 -13.70 6.16
N THR A 86 -12.26 -13.17 7.14
CA THR A 86 -13.08 -11.98 6.98
C THR A 86 -12.57 -10.83 7.84
N CYS A 87 -12.85 -9.61 7.40
CA CYS A 87 -12.62 -8.41 8.20
C CYS A 87 -13.70 -8.30 9.28
N MET A 88 -13.31 -8.02 10.51
CA MET A 88 -14.25 -7.63 11.57
C MET A 88 -14.31 -6.11 11.75
N MET A 89 -13.21 -5.43 11.43
CA MET A 89 -13.08 -3.98 11.45
C MET A 89 -12.29 -3.51 10.22
N PRO A 90 -12.42 -2.24 9.80
CA PRO A 90 -13.42 -1.27 10.25
C PRO A 90 -14.83 -1.67 9.79
N GLU A 91 -15.87 -1.04 10.35
CA GLU A 91 -17.29 -1.37 10.04
C GLU A 91 -17.59 -1.36 8.54
N LYS A 92 -16.93 -0.49 7.78
CA LYS A 92 -17.07 -0.40 6.31
C LYS A 92 -16.66 -1.66 5.56
N LEU A 93 -15.70 -2.42 6.11
CA LEU A 93 -15.18 -3.65 5.50
C LEU A 93 -15.65 -4.89 6.24
N LYS A 94 -16.47 -4.74 7.27
CA LYS A 94 -16.95 -5.86 8.08
C LYS A 94 -17.58 -6.95 7.20
N ASP A 95 -17.30 -8.19 7.56
CA ASP A 95 -17.72 -9.43 6.91
C ASP A 95 -17.20 -9.62 5.47
N HIS A 96 -16.41 -8.69 4.92
CA HIS A 96 -15.76 -8.88 3.62
C HIS A 96 -14.60 -9.86 3.73
N ALA A 97 -14.49 -10.78 2.78
CA ALA A 97 -13.38 -11.70 2.69
C ALA A 97 -12.09 -10.95 2.37
N ILE A 98 -11.06 -11.08 3.21
CA ILE A 98 -9.76 -10.40 3.06
C ILE A 98 -9.18 -10.65 1.65
N LEU A 99 -9.31 -11.88 1.15
CA LEU A 99 -8.78 -12.28 -0.16
C LEU A 99 -9.49 -11.66 -1.36
N SER A 100 -10.71 -11.15 -1.16
CA SER A 100 -11.48 -10.48 -2.21
C SER A 100 -11.21 -8.96 -2.28
N LEU A 101 -10.56 -8.40 -1.27
CA LEU A 101 -10.25 -6.98 -1.20
C LEU A 101 -9.05 -6.62 -2.08
N HIS A 102 -9.08 -5.43 -2.68
CA HIS A 102 -7.92 -4.81 -3.32
C HIS A 102 -7.11 -4.04 -2.27
N PRO A 103 -5.79 -3.86 -2.45
CA PRO A 103 -4.96 -3.07 -1.53
C PRO A 103 -5.45 -1.64 -1.28
N VAL A 104 -6.16 -1.03 -2.23
CA VAL A 104 -6.75 0.31 -2.04
C VAL A 104 -8.01 0.30 -1.17
N ASP A 105 -8.65 -0.86 -1.01
CA ASP A 105 -9.78 -1.03 -0.10
C ASP A 105 -9.27 -1.10 1.36
N ILE A 106 -8.12 -1.75 1.55
CA ILE A 106 -7.48 -1.96 2.86
C ILE A 106 -6.64 -0.74 3.26
N CYS A 107 -5.97 -0.10 2.30
CA CYS A 107 -5.09 1.03 2.54
C CYS A 107 -5.50 2.23 1.69
N PRO A 108 -5.78 3.40 2.29
CA PRO A 108 -6.25 4.55 1.52
C PRO A 108 -5.26 4.95 0.43
N ALA A 109 -5.79 5.42 -0.71
CA ALA A 109 -4.97 5.96 -1.77
C ALA A 109 -4.16 7.18 -1.27
N PRO A 110 -2.91 7.34 -1.73
CA PRO A 110 -2.08 8.47 -1.36
C PRO A 110 -2.65 9.78 -1.88
N PHE A 111 -2.48 10.82 -1.09
CA PHE A 111 -2.88 12.18 -1.42
C PHE A 111 -1.66 13.10 -1.32
N ILE A 112 -1.26 13.70 -2.45
CA ILE A 112 -0.17 14.69 -2.49
C ILE A 112 -0.75 16.06 -2.17
N ALA A 113 -0.47 16.54 -0.96
CA ALA A 113 -0.87 17.85 -0.46
C ALA A 113 0.27 18.87 -0.58
N ASP A 114 -0.06 20.15 -0.51
CA ASP A 114 0.89 21.25 -0.28
C ASP A 114 2.09 21.24 -1.26
N LEU A 115 1.83 21.07 -2.57
CA LEU A 115 2.87 21.19 -3.59
C LEU A 115 3.21 22.67 -3.81
N GLU A 116 4.40 23.07 -3.40
CA GLU A 116 4.84 24.46 -3.37
C GLU A 116 6.22 24.63 -3.99
N VAL A 117 6.44 25.79 -4.62
CA VAL A 117 7.77 26.25 -5.03
C VAL A 117 8.39 26.96 -3.83
N ILE A 118 9.44 26.38 -3.26
CA ILE A 118 10.11 26.91 -2.05
C ILE A 118 11.34 27.74 -2.37
N HIS A 119 11.90 27.60 -3.58
CA HIS A 119 13.02 28.39 -4.06
C HIS A 119 12.91 28.59 -5.57
N LEU A 120 13.22 29.80 -6.03
CA LEU A 120 13.18 30.19 -7.43
C LEU A 120 14.43 31.01 -7.75
N ASP A 121 15.22 30.53 -8.70
CA ASP A 121 16.41 31.17 -9.25
C ASP A 121 16.23 31.46 -10.74
N HIS A 122 17.28 31.94 -11.40
CA HIS A 122 17.26 32.27 -12.82
C HIS A 122 17.04 31.05 -13.74
N GLU A 123 17.62 29.89 -13.40
CA GLU A 123 17.58 28.67 -14.23
C GLU A 123 17.21 27.40 -13.43
N SER A 124 16.79 27.58 -12.18
CA SER A 124 16.42 26.49 -11.28
C SER A 124 15.24 26.85 -10.41
N LEU A 125 14.49 25.83 -10.01
CA LEU A 125 13.48 25.96 -8.97
C LEU A 125 13.48 24.72 -8.09
N ILE A 126 13.12 24.90 -6.82
CA ILE A 126 12.98 23.79 -5.88
C ILE A 126 11.51 23.69 -5.50
N ILE A 127 10.93 22.52 -5.76
CA ILE A 127 9.61 22.17 -5.27
C ILE A 127 9.70 21.36 -3.98
N LYS A 128 8.68 21.50 -3.15
CA LYS A 128 8.45 20.68 -1.97
C LYS A 128 6.99 20.22 -1.97
N TRP A 129 6.74 19.00 -1.51
CA TRP A 129 5.41 18.46 -1.36
C TRP A 129 5.25 17.70 -0.04
N ASN A 130 4.01 17.54 0.39
CA ASN A 130 3.63 16.69 1.50
C ASN A 130 2.72 15.54 1.02
N VAL A 131 2.65 14.46 1.79
CA VAL A 131 1.86 13.28 1.42
C VAL A 131 1.09 12.75 2.62
N GLN A 132 -0.20 12.48 2.40
CA GLN A 132 -1.04 11.69 3.29
C GLN A 132 -1.26 10.30 2.68
N ASN A 133 -1.42 9.29 3.53
CA ASN A 133 -1.63 7.88 3.12
C ASN A 133 -0.54 7.34 2.17
N GLY A 134 0.73 7.65 2.46
CA GLY A 134 1.87 7.29 1.61
C GLY A 134 2.27 5.80 1.61
N THR A 135 1.51 4.92 2.28
CA THR A 135 1.88 3.50 2.45
C THR A 135 1.91 2.73 1.13
N LEU A 136 1.09 3.10 0.15
CA LEU A 136 1.04 2.47 -1.17
C LEU A 136 2.00 3.09 -2.20
N ILE A 137 2.87 4.01 -1.77
CA ILE A 137 3.82 4.69 -2.66
C ILE A 137 5.15 3.94 -2.67
N ASP A 138 5.60 3.55 -3.85
CA ASP A 138 6.94 2.98 -4.07
C ASP A 138 7.92 4.08 -4.47
N ASP A 139 7.48 5.00 -5.34
CA ASP A 139 8.29 6.10 -5.86
C ASP A 139 7.47 7.36 -6.21
N PHE A 140 8.19 8.46 -6.47
CA PHE A 140 7.62 9.67 -7.06
C PHE A 140 8.25 9.96 -8.41
N LEU A 141 7.44 10.55 -9.29
CA LEU A 141 7.88 11.10 -10.55
C LEU A 141 7.61 12.60 -10.57
N VAL A 142 8.63 13.40 -10.89
CA VAL A 142 8.46 14.83 -11.13
C VAL A 142 8.47 15.06 -12.64
N THR A 143 7.38 15.63 -13.16
CA THR A 143 7.28 16.03 -14.56
C THR A 143 7.12 17.53 -14.67
N TYR A 144 7.64 18.09 -15.76
CA TYR A 144 7.46 19.52 -16.03
C TYR A 144 7.40 19.80 -17.52
N HIS A 145 6.62 20.82 -17.87
CA HIS A 145 6.45 21.27 -19.24
C HIS A 145 6.14 22.77 -19.25
N LEU A 146 6.22 23.39 -20.44
CA LEU A 146 5.83 24.80 -20.60
C LEU A 146 4.33 24.95 -20.31
N THR A 147 3.96 25.92 -19.49
CA THR A 147 2.55 26.17 -19.16
C THR A 147 1.71 26.49 -20.40
N SER A 148 2.33 27.12 -21.41
CA SER A 148 1.70 27.44 -22.69
C SER A 148 1.51 26.24 -23.64
N SER A 149 2.15 25.10 -23.39
CA SER A 149 2.05 23.90 -24.24
C SER A 149 2.02 22.62 -23.41
N ARG A 150 0.82 22.04 -23.25
CA ARG A 150 0.59 20.81 -22.46
C ARG A 150 1.21 19.55 -23.07
N ASP A 151 1.27 19.46 -24.40
CA ASP A 151 1.61 18.22 -25.11
C ASP A 151 3.00 18.22 -25.77
N SER A 152 3.76 19.32 -25.70
CA SER A 152 5.08 19.41 -26.33
C SER A 152 6.20 19.45 -25.31
N GLY A 153 7.00 18.38 -25.24
CA GLY A 153 8.29 18.37 -24.54
C GLY A 153 8.20 18.20 -23.02
N VAL A 154 7.28 17.37 -22.52
CA VAL A 154 7.24 16.97 -21.10
C VAL A 154 8.57 16.33 -20.74
N LYS A 155 9.27 16.93 -19.77
CA LYS A 155 10.47 16.37 -19.16
C LYS A 155 10.10 15.66 -17.86
N SER A 156 10.85 14.63 -17.51
CA SER A 156 10.61 13.80 -16.33
C SER A 156 11.91 13.55 -15.58
N SER A 157 11.82 13.46 -14.25
CA SER A 157 12.89 12.92 -13.41
C SER A 157 13.00 11.40 -13.57
N GLU A 158 14.10 10.83 -13.09
CA GLU A 158 14.15 9.42 -12.71
C GLU A 158 13.22 9.17 -11.51
N PRO A 159 12.81 7.90 -11.25
CA PRO A 159 12.01 7.56 -10.07
C PRO A 159 12.71 7.97 -8.78
N LEU A 160 12.02 8.77 -7.97
CA LEU A 160 12.49 9.25 -6.69
C LEU A 160 11.99 8.33 -5.57
N PRO A 161 12.76 8.11 -4.48
CA PRO A 161 12.32 7.27 -3.38
C PRO A 161 10.99 7.73 -2.75
N ALA A 162 10.18 6.80 -2.23
CA ALA A 162 8.93 7.10 -1.51
C ALA A 162 9.08 8.04 -0.28
N THR A 163 10.31 8.22 0.22
CA THR A 163 10.63 9.16 1.32
C THR A 163 10.97 10.58 0.83
N GLN A 164 11.16 10.78 -0.47
CA GLN A 164 11.51 12.08 -1.06
C GLN A 164 10.36 13.08 -0.91
N ARG A 165 10.66 14.32 -0.49
CA ARG A 165 9.66 15.40 -0.30
C ARG A 165 10.06 16.73 -0.93
N ARG A 166 11.18 16.76 -1.64
CA ARG A 166 11.70 17.94 -2.34
C ARG A 166 12.41 17.54 -3.63
N PHE A 167 12.42 18.38 -4.63
CA PHE A 167 13.15 18.13 -5.87
C PHE A 167 13.59 19.45 -6.50
N GLN A 168 14.82 19.49 -7.00
CA GLN A 168 15.39 20.66 -7.68
C GLN A 168 15.35 20.41 -9.18
N LEU A 169 14.66 21.30 -9.89
CA LEU A 169 14.70 21.37 -11.34
C LEU A 169 15.83 22.32 -11.71
N GLU A 170 16.63 21.89 -12.68
CA GLU A 170 17.77 22.66 -13.21
C GLU A 170 17.61 22.83 -14.72
N THR A 171 18.43 23.70 -15.31
CA THR A 171 18.45 23.96 -16.77
C THR A 171 17.12 24.49 -17.32
N LEU A 172 16.41 25.28 -16.51
CA LEU A 172 15.19 25.97 -16.91
C LEU A 172 15.52 27.24 -17.70
N LYS A 173 14.63 27.62 -18.61
CA LYS A 173 14.76 28.88 -19.33
C LYS A 173 14.29 30.03 -18.43
N PRO A 174 15.09 31.11 -18.28
CA PRO A 174 14.64 32.30 -17.56
C PRO A 174 13.34 32.87 -18.14
N GLU A 175 12.57 33.56 -17.29
CA GLU A 175 11.34 34.28 -17.67
C GLU A 175 10.28 33.40 -18.37
N THR A 176 10.33 32.09 -18.13
CA THR A 176 9.46 31.10 -18.77
C THR A 176 8.61 30.40 -17.73
N TRP A 177 7.31 30.34 -17.95
CA TRP A 177 6.37 29.70 -17.03
C TRP A 177 6.33 28.18 -17.26
N TYR A 178 6.57 27.43 -16.19
CA TYR A 178 6.49 25.97 -16.21
C TYR A 178 5.33 25.48 -15.35
N THR A 179 4.69 24.41 -15.81
CA THR A 179 3.80 23.59 -14.99
C THR A 179 4.62 22.41 -14.51
N VAL A 180 4.69 22.23 -13.20
CA VAL A 180 5.46 21.17 -12.54
C VAL A 180 4.49 20.28 -11.79
N CYS A 181 4.53 18.98 -12.06
CA CYS A 181 3.66 17.99 -11.43
C CYS A 181 4.49 16.98 -10.65
N VAL A 182 4.00 16.58 -9.49
CA VAL A 182 4.50 15.43 -8.73
C VAL A 182 3.45 14.34 -8.80
N THR A 183 3.87 13.14 -9.19
CA THR A 183 3.01 11.96 -9.28
C THR A 183 3.56 10.86 -8.37
N ALA A 184 2.73 10.31 -7.51
CA ALA A 184 3.03 9.12 -6.73
C ALA A 184 2.77 7.89 -7.60
N ALA A 185 3.74 6.98 -7.65
CA ALA A 185 3.60 5.70 -8.31
C ALA A 185 3.86 4.56 -7.32
N GLY A 186 3.23 3.43 -7.61
CA GLY A 186 3.25 2.25 -6.77
C GLY A 186 2.50 1.10 -7.40
N LYS A 187 2.88 -0.13 -7.06
CA LYS A 187 2.33 -1.37 -7.59
C LYS A 187 0.79 -1.40 -7.55
N TYR A 188 0.21 -0.88 -6.47
CA TYR A 188 -1.23 -0.90 -6.20
C TYR A 188 -1.97 0.41 -6.52
N LEU A 189 -1.26 1.42 -7.00
CA LEU A 189 -1.84 2.71 -7.43
C LEU A 189 -2.34 2.68 -8.87
N ARG A 190 -1.96 1.67 -9.64
CA ARG A 190 -2.54 1.37 -10.95
C ARG A 190 -3.79 0.52 -10.72
N THR A 191 -4.94 0.96 -11.24
CA THR A 191 -6.21 0.22 -11.10
C THR A 191 -6.10 -1.15 -11.76
N LEU A 192 -5.89 -2.22 -10.99
CA LEU A 192 -6.00 -3.62 -11.43
C LEU A 192 -7.43 -4.17 -11.35
N GLY A 193 -8.41 -3.29 -11.14
CA GLY A 193 -9.82 -3.62 -11.02
C GLY A 193 -10.61 -2.41 -10.52
N LYS A 194 -11.94 -2.49 -10.58
CA LYS A 194 -12.79 -1.50 -9.90
C LYS A 194 -12.75 -1.80 -8.39
N PRO A 195 -12.26 -0.88 -7.55
CA PRO A 195 -12.36 -1.05 -6.10
C PRO A 195 -13.83 -1.17 -5.69
N ILE A 196 -14.05 -1.72 -4.50
CA ILE A 196 -15.41 -1.90 -3.99
C ILE A 196 -16.08 -0.52 -3.92
N PRO A 197 -17.31 -0.33 -4.42
CA PRO A 197 -17.93 0.97 -4.68
C PRO A 197 -18.08 1.92 -3.48
N TYR A 198 -17.80 1.45 -2.27
CA TYR A 198 -17.82 2.26 -1.04
C TYR A 198 -16.49 2.98 -0.75
N VAL A 199 -15.44 2.71 -1.52
CA VAL A 199 -14.15 3.41 -1.44
C VAL A 199 -14.07 4.40 -2.59
N THR A 200 -14.30 5.66 -2.28
CA THR A 200 -13.99 6.76 -3.20
C THR A 200 -12.47 6.88 -3.31
N MET A 201 -11.91 6.82 -4.53
CA MET A 201 -10.55 7.30 -4.77
C MET A 201 -10.55 8.83 -4.66
N GLU A 202 -10.68 9.36 -3.45
CA GLU A 202 -10.66 10.80 -3.18
C GLU A 202 -9.23 11.39 -3.21
N GLY A 203 -8.21 10.53 -3.28
CA GLY A 203 -6.82 10.95 -3.41
C GLY A 203 -6.43 11.23 -4.86
N LYS A 204 -6.02 12.47 -5.15
CA LYS A 204 -5.20 12.73 -6.35
C LYS A 204 -3.80 12.18 -6.09
N ASN A 205 -3.41 11.15 -6.85
CA ASN A 205 -2.03 10.64 -6.87
C ASN A 205 -1.07 11.55 -7.66
N SER A 206 -1.58 12.61 -8.27
CA SER A 206 -0.81 13.64 -8.94
C SER A 206 -1.31 15.04 -8.58
N THR A 207 -0.37 15.94 -8.32
CA THR A 207 -0.65 17.36 -8.05
C THR A 207 0.31 18.20 -8.86
N CYS A 208 -0.18 19.30 -9.44
CA CYS A 208 0.61 20.22 -10.25
C CYS A 208 0.58 21.63 -9.69
N THR A 209 1.70 22.34 -9.81
CA THR A 209 1.83 23.76 -9.50
C THR A 209 2.46 24.49 -10.69
N THR A 210 2.32 25.80 -10.73
CA THR A 210 2.92 26.67 -11.76
C THR A 210 3.90 27.62 -11.10
N GLY A 211 5.08 27.76 -11.69
CA GLY A 211 6.15 28.63 -11.22
C GLY A 211 7.02 29.12 -12.36
#